data_AF-A0A533Z719-F1
#
_entry.id   AF-A0A533Z719-F1
#
_cell.length_a   1.000
_cell.length_b   1.000
_cell.length_c   1.000
_cell.angle_alpha   90.00
_cell.angle_beta   90.00
_cell.angle_gamma   90.00
#
_symmetry.space_group_name_H-M   'P 1'
#
loop_
_entity.id
_entity.type
_entity.pdbx_description
1 polymer ?
#
loop_
_entity_poly.entity_id
_entity_poly.type
_entity_poly.pdbx_seq_one_letter_code
_entity_poly.pdbx_strand_id
1 'polypeptide(L)'
;MIIVADNTDIAEHFHQIISGEEIIKAVVTEDEDDDEDAPKRKKKSKQQKCYGSGIVGFPELWNQKGFEVTLRIDSELLSAAESADPKATRKEAAEELRKIISTVGRPGGAGERIRCVVSVNMLSEGWDANNVTHILGLRAFRSQLLCEQVVGRGLRRMDYTPDPTTGLLTAEYVDIFGVPFSLIPFKGRKPGGGPPPHR
;
A
#
# COMPACT_ATOMS: atom_id res chain seq x y z
N MET A 1 -2.43 -7.25 2.84
CA MET A 1 -1.08 -7.21 3.44
C MET A 1 -0.48 -5.83 3.26
N ILE A 2 0.22 -5.33 4.27
CA ILE A 2 0.96 -4.06 4.24
C ILE A 2 2.44 -4.34 4.48
N ILE A 3 3.30 -3.70 3.70
CA ILE A 3 4.74 -3.65 3.92
C ILE A 3 5.15 -2.19 4.11
N VAL A 4 5.82 -1.92 5.23
CA VAL A 4 6.31 -0.60 5.61
C VAL A 4 7.83 -0.60 5.50
N ALA A 5 8.33 -0.08 4.38
CA ALA A 5 9.75 0.05 4.07
C ALA A 5 10.39 1.27 4.77
N ASP A 6 11.71 1.30 4.85
CA ASP A 6 12.46 2.42 5.46
C ASP A 6 12.69 3.57 4.46
N ASN A 7 12.89 3.22 3.19
CA ASN A 7 13.17 4.16 2.10
C ASN A 7 12.59 3.65 0.78
N THR A 8 12.62 4.50 -0.26
CA THR A 8 12.09 4.20 -1.60
C THR A 8 12.77 3.03 -2.27
N ASP A 9 14.06 2.83 -2.04
CA ASP A 9 14.84 1.78 -2.68
C ASP A 9 14.42 0.40 -2.14
N ILE A 10 14.25 0.28 -0.82
CA ILE A 10 13.71 -0.93 -0.19
C ILE A 10 12.27 -1.17 -0.63
N ALA A 11 11.44 -0.11 -0.70
CA ALA A 11 10.06 -0.25 -1.18
C ALA A 11 10.00 -0.73 -2.63
N GLU A 12 10.87 -0.21 -3.50
CA GLU A 12 11.02 -0.66 -4.89
C GLU A 12 11.45 -2.12 -4.95
N HIS A 13 12.49 -2.47 -4.22
CA HIS A 13 13.04 -3.82 -4.24
C HIS A 13 12.02 -4.87 -3.76
N PHE A 14 11.31 -4.60 -2.66
CA PHE A 14 10.27 -5.50 -2.17
C PHE A 14 9.04 -5.53 -3.08
N HIS A 15 8.67 -4.40 -3.69
CA HIS A 15 7.61 -4.39 -4.69
C HIS A 15 7.97 -5.25 -5.90
N GLN A 16 9.19 -5.12 -6.45
CA GLN A 16 9.70 -5.93 -7.54
C GLN A 16 9.73 -7.41 -7.18
N ILE A 17 10.30 -7.77 -6.02
CA ILE A 17 10.36 -9.17 -5.56
C ILE A 17 8.98 -9.77 -5.43
N ILE A 18 8.02 -9.06 -4.84
CA ILE A 18 6.69 -9.60 -4.57
C ILE A 18 5.85 -9.68 -5.83
N SER A 19 5.84 -8.60 -6.61
CA SER A 19 4.96 -8.44 -7.77
C SER A 19 5.54 -9.00 -9.06
N GLY A 20 6.86 -9.13 -9.18
CA GLY A 20 7.54 -9.38 -10.44
C GLY A 20 7.48 -8.21 -11.43
N GLU A 21 6.97 -7.04 -11.03
CA GLU A 21 6.89 -5.85 -11.87
C GLU A 21 8.20 -5.06 -11.81
N GLU A 22 8.79 -4.80 -12.97
CA GLU A 22 9.97 -3.94 -13.12
C GLU A 22 9.69 -2.80 -14.10
N ILE A 23 10.33 -1.65 -13.90
CA ILE A 23 10.21 -0.50 -14.80
C ILE A 23 11.50 -0.37 -15.60
N ILE A 24 11.47 -0.80 -16.86
CA ILE A 24 12.61 -0.68 -17.77
C ILE A 24 12.50 0.64 -18.54
N LYS A 25 13.59 1.40 -18.58
CA LYS A 25 13.73 2.57 -19.45
C LYS A 25 14.02 2.08 -20.87
N ALA A 26 12.99 2.00 -21.70
CA ALA A 26 13.18 1.65 -23.11
C ALA A 26 13.92 2.80 -23.82
N VAL A 27 15.09 2.49 -24.37
CA VAL A 27 15.78 3.34 -25.35
C VAL A 27 15.09 3.12 -26.69
N VAL A 28 14.50 4.16 -27.26
CA VAL A 28 13.90 4.06 -28.60
C VAL A 28 15.04 3.94 -29.62
N THR A 29 15.19 2.76 -30.25
CA THR A 29 15.96 2.58 -31.48
C THR A 29 15.16 3.19 -32.64
N GLU A 30 15.81 4.02 -33.44
CA GLU A 30 15.20 4.72 -34.58
C GLU A 30 14.73 3.74 -35.66
N ASP A 31 13.55 4.01 -36.22
CA ASP A 31 13.28 3.69 -37.62
C ASP A 31 14.22 4.59 -38.46
N GLU A 32 15.02 3.96 -39.32
CA GLU A 32 15.92 4.63 -40.27
C GLU A 32 15.09 5.41 -41.30
N ASP A 33 14.76 6.66 -41.04
CA ASP A 33 14.36 7.62 -42.08
C ASP A 33 15.37 8.77 -42.07
N ASP A 34 16.32 8.67 -42.99
CA ASP A 34 17.26 9.71 -43.42
C ASP A 34 16.47 10.92 -43.98
N ASP A 35 16.33 11.98 -43.19
CA ASP A 35 16.01 13.31 -43.71
C ASP A 35 16.82 14.37 -42.93
N GLU A 36 17.83 14.93 -43.60
CA GLU A 36 18.93 15.72 -43.03
C GLU A 36 18.54 17.13 -42.51
N ASP A 37 17.27 17.57 -42.54
CA ASP A 37 16.93 18.99 -42.35
C ASP A 37 15.81 19.33 -41.34
N ALA A 38 15.55 18.48 -40.34
CA ALA A 38 14.58 18.77 -39.27
C ALA A 38 15.24 19.00 -37.89
N PRO A 39 14.72 19.94 -37.06
CA PRO A 39 15.29 20.22 -35.73
C PRO A 39 15.18 18.99 -34.82
N LYS A 40 16.32 18.50 -34.32
CA LYS A 40 16.46 17.34 -33.42
C LYS A 40 15.51 17.46 -32.21
N ARG A 41 14.33 16.84 -32.28
CA ARG A 41 13.42 16.71 -31.13
C ARG A 41 14.09 15.81 -30.08
N LYS A 42 14.26 16.31 -28.85
CA LYS A 42 14.78 15.53 -27.72
C LYS A 42 13.96 14.24 -27.56
N LYS A 43 14.59 13.08 -27.80
CA LYS A 43 14.00 11.75 -27.55
C LYS A 43 13.52 11.66 -26.11
N LYS A 44 12.21 11.52 -25.89
CA LYS A 44 11.64 11.24 -24.58
C LYS A 44 11.72 9.73 -24.34
N SER A 45 12.52 9.31 -23.35
CA SER A 45 12.49 7.93 -22.86
C SER A 45 11.10 7.62 -22.31
N LYS A 46 10.39 6.65 -22.90
CA LYS A 46 9.16 6.12 -22.31
C LYS A 46 9.54 5.01 -21.33
N GLN A 47 9.04 5.11 -20.10
CA GLN A 47 9.14 4.04 -19.13
C GLN A 47 8.15 2.94 -19.52
N GLN A 48 8.60 1.69 -19.55
CA GLN A 48 7.75 0.55 -19.85
C GLN A 48 7.80 -0.43 -18.66
N LYS A 49 6.61 -0.78 -18.16
CA LYS A 49 6.48 -1.86 -17.17
C LYS A 49 6.67 -3.21 -17.85
N CYS A 50 7.57 -4.02 -17.31
CA CYS A 50 7.66 -5.45 -17.60
C CYS A 50 7.18 -6.25 -16.40
N TYR A 51 6.64 -7.43 -16.66
CA TYR A 51 6.08 -8.33 -15.66
C TYR A 51 6.77 -9.68 -15.78
N GLY A 52 7.38 -10.13 -14.70
CA GLY A 52 8.05 -11.41 -14.56
C GLY A 52 7.43 -12.26 -13.46
N SER A 53 8.20 -13.21 -12.96
CA SER A 53 7.83 -13.98 -11.76
C SER A 53 8.14 -13.17 -10.52
N GLY A 54 7.12 -12.93 -9.69
CA GLY A 54 7.30 -12.38 -8.36
C GLY A 54 7.75 -13.43 -7.35
N ILE A 55 7.35 -13.25 -6.10
CA ILE A 55 7.84 -14.08 -4.99
C ILE A 55 7.39 -15.53 -5.17
N VAL A 56 8.34 -16.45 -4.99
CA VAL A 56 8.11 -17.89 -5.16
C VAL A 56 7.10 -18.39 -4.13
N GLY A 57 6.14 -19.19 -4.58
CA GLY A 57 5.10 -19.78 -3.73
C GLY A 57 3.84 -18.94 -3.55
N PHE A 58 3.83 -17.68 -3.99
CA PHE A 58 2.67 -16.79 -3.89
C PHE A 58 2.33 -16.09 -5.22
N PRO A 59 1.95 -16.85 -6.28
CA PRO A 59 1.59 -16.29 -7.58
C PRO A 59 0.41 -15.31 -7.52
N GLU A 60 -0.44 -15.39 -6.50
CA GLU A 60 -1.55 -14.47 -6.26
C GLU A 60 -1.14 -13.03 -5.90
N LEU A 61 0.15 -12.80 -5.67
CA LEU A 61 0.73 -11.47 -5.43
C LEU A 61 1.45 -10.90 -6.66
N TRP A 62 1.53 -11.66 -7.76
CA TRP A 62 2.23 -11.22 -8.97
C TRP A 62 1.38 -10.27 -9.80
N ASN A 63 1.99 -9.18 -10.27
CA ASN A 63 1.36 -8.25 -11.18
C ASN A 63 1.45 -8.77 -12.62
N GLN A 64 0.43 -8.46 -13.40
CA GLN A 64 0.37 -8.71 -14.83
C GLN A 64 -0.18 -7.48 -15.54
N LYS A 65 -0.01 -7.41 -16.86
CA LYS A 65 -0.52 -6.29 -17.65
C LYS A 65 -2.05 -6.18 -17.50
N GLY A 66 -2.51 -5.06 -16.93
CA GLY A 66 -3.94 -4.81 -16.67
C GLY A 66 -4.50 -5.58 -15.46
N PHE A 67 -3.64 -6.27 -14.69
CA PHE A 67 -4.02 -7.00 -13.50
C PHE A 67 -2.96 -6.80 -12.41
N GLU A 68 -3.08 -5.69 -11.69
CA GLU A 68 -2.19 -5.34 -10.59
C GLU A 68 -2.85 -5.74 -9.27
N VAL A 69 -2.12 -6.52 -8.47
CA VAL A 69 -2.55 -7.01 -7.14
C VAL A 69 -1.62 -6.52 -6.03
N THR A 70 -0.40 -6.12 -6.39
CA THR A 70 0.62 -5.56 -5.50
C THR A 70 0.93 -4.13 -5.91
N LEU A 71 0.60 -3.19 -5.03
CA LEU A 71 0.73 -1.76 -5.26
C LEU A 71 1.89 -1.17 -4.46
N ARG A 72 2.79 -0.44 -5.12
CA ARG A 72 3.75 0.43 -4.45
C ARG A 72 3.18 1.83 -4.35
N ILE A 73 3.19 2.40 -3.15
CA ILE A 73 2.73 3.76 -2.92
C ILE A 73 3.94 4.68 -2.81
N ASP A 74 3.98 5.62 -3.74
CA ASP A 74 4.93 6.72 -3.73
C ASP A 74 4.31 7.89 -2.97
N SER A 75 4.88 8.21 -1.81
CA SER A 75 4.39 9.29 -0.95
C SER A 75 4.45 10.66 -1.63
N GLU A 76 5.40 10.89 -2.53
CA GLU A 76 5.52 12.16 -3.25
C GLU A 76 4.39 12.32 -4.27
N LEU A 77 4.09 11.26 -5.02
CA LEU A 77 2.95 11.26 -5.94
C LEU A 77 1.63 11.46 -5.19
N LEU A 78 1.45 10.81 -4.04
CA LEU A 78 0.23 10.98 -3.24
C LEU A 78 0.09 12.40 -2.67
N SER A 79 1.19 13.00 -2.21
CA SER A 79 1.21 14.38 -1.74
C SER A 79 0.83 15.39 -2.83
N ALA A 80 1.17 15.09 -4.10
CA ALA A 80 0.77 15.92 -5.23
C ALA A 80 -0.75 15.91 -5.46
N ALA A 81 -1.47 14.81 -5.18
CA ALA A 81 -2.95 14.77 -5.20
C ALA A 81 -3.58 15.69 -4.14
N GLU A 82 -2.93 15.82 -2.99
CA GLU A 82 -3.41 16.63 -1.87
C GLU A 82 -3.11 18.13 -2.07
N SER A 83 -2.20 18.46 -3.00
CA SER A 83 -1.88 19.84 -3.35
C SER A 83 -2.92 20.49 -4.28
N ALA A 84 -3.24 21.77 -4.04
CA ALA A 84 -4.26 22.51 -4.78
C ALA A 84 -3.83 23.00 -6.18
N ASP A 85 -2.66 22.61 -6.67
CA ASP A 85 -2.09 23.16 -7.92
C ASP A 85 -2.69 22.49 -9.17
N PRO A 86 -3.45 23.21 -10.02
CA PRO A 86 -4.28 22.62 -11.08
C PRO A 86 -3.52 22.28 -12.39
N LYS A 87 -2.20 22.49 -12.47
CA LYS A 87 -1.45 22.44 -13.75
C LYS A 87 -0.72 21.13 -14.08
N ALA A 88 -0.78 20.10 -13.23
CA ALA A 88 0.04 18.90 -13.42
C ALA A 88 -0.79 17.70 -13.92
N THR A 89 -0.35 17.07 -15.01
CA THR A 89 -0.72 15.69 -15.40
C THR A 89 -0.48 14.66 -14.27
N ARG A 90 0.29 15.03 -13.25
CA ARG A 90 0.46 14.26 -12.01
C ARG A 90 -0.79 14.26 -11.11
N LYS A 91 -1.66 15.27 -11.20
CA LYS A 91 -2.84 15.36 -10.31
C LYS A 91 -3.87 14.27 -10.62
N GLU A 92 -4.20 14.05 -11.90
CA GLU A 92 -5.13 12.99 -12.31
C GLU A 92 -4.62 11.59 -11.92
N ALA A 93 -3.35 11.29 -12.22
CA ALA A 93 -2.72 10.03 -11.83
C ALA A 93 -2.70 9.85 -10.30
N ALA A 94 -2.47 10.92 -9.55
CA ALA A 94 -2.45 10.88 -8.10
C ALA A 94 -3.87 10.75 -7.49
N GLU A 95 -4.89 11.34 -8.12
CA GLU A 95 -6.30 11.15 -7.75
C GLU A 95 -6.77 9.71 -8.05
N GLU A 96 -6.36 9.13 -9.17
CA GLU A 96 -6.61 7.72 -9.50
C GLU A 96 -5.96 6.79 -8.47
N LEU A 97 -4.68 7.03 -8.16
CA LEU A 97 -3.97 6.29 -7.11
C LEU A 97 -4.70 6.39 -5.76
N ARG A 98 -5.21 7.58 -5.40
CA ARG A 98 -5.99 7.79 -4.18
C ARG A 98 -7.28 6.96 -4.17
N LYS A 99 -8.00 6.87 -5.30
CA LYS A 99 -9.21 6.03 -5.44
C LYS A 99 -8.90 4.55 -5.29
N ILE A 100 -7.80 4.08 -5.87
CA ILE A 100 -7.34 2.69 -5.71
C ILE A 100 -7.03 2.43 -4.22
N ILE A 101 -6.21 3.28 -3.60
CA ILE A 101 -5.80 3.13 -2.20
C ILE A 101 -7.03 3.12 -1.27
N SER A 102 -7.95 4.08 -1.40
CA SER A 102 -9.13 4.19 -0.52
C SER A 102 -10.11 3.01 -0.62
N THR A 103 -10.01 2.22 -1.69
CA THR A 103 -10.89 1.06 -1.95
C THR A 103 -10.15 -0.27 -2.01
N VAL A 104 -8.92 -0.34 -1.47
CA VAL A 104 -8.13 -1.59 -1.40
C VAL A 104 -8.94 -2.73 -0.79
N GLY A 105 -9.12 -3.80 -1.57
CA GLY A 105 -9.83 -5.00 -1.17
C GLY A 105 -11.33 -4.81 -0.87
N ARG A 106 -11.93 -3.67 -1.26
CA ARG A 106 -13.37 -3.43 -1.17
C ARG A 106 -14.06 -3.88 -2.46
N PRO A 107 -15.04 -4.80 -2.41
CA PRO A 107 -15.80 -5.22 -3.59
C PRO A 107 -16.45 -4.04 -4.33
N GLY A 108 -16.34 -4.00 -5.65
CA GLY A 108 -16.86 -2.93 -6.51
C GLY A 108 -16.01 -1.65 -6.55
N GLY A 109 -14.89 -1.60 -5.81
CA GLY A 109 -13.97 -0.48 -5.77
C GLY A 109 -12.82 -0.58 -6.79
N ALA A 110 -12.17 0.55 -7.09
CA ALA A 110 -11.00 0.58 -7.98
C ALA A 110 -9.83 -0.27 -7.44
N GLY A 111 -9.71 -0.37 -6.11
CA GLY A 111 -8.69 -1.16 -5.41
C GLY A 111 -9.11 -2.57 -5.03
N GLU A 112 -10.27 -3.07 -5.49
CA GLU A 112 -10.82 -4.37 -5.07
C GLU A 112 -9.81 -5.53 -5.14
N ARG A 113 -8.96 -5.52 -6.17
CA ARG A 113 -7.99 -6.60 -6.44
C ARG A 113 -6.67 -6.46 -5.70
N ILE A 114 -6.43 -5.30 -5.07
CA ILE A 114 -5.17 -5.05 -4.38
C ILE A 114 -5.12 -5.90 -3.12
N ARG A 115 -4.10 -6.77 -3.05
CA ARG A 115 -3.84 -7.68 -1.94
C ARG A 115 -2.63 -7.28 -1.12
N CYS A 116 -1.63 -6.66 -1.75
CA CYS A 116 -0.41 -6.20 -1.11
C CYS A 116 -0.15 -4.73 -1.39
N VAL A 117 0.21 -3.98 -0.35
CA VAL A 117 0.60 -2.58 -0.43
C VAL A 117 2.00 -2.41 0.15
N VAL A 118 2.91 -1.81 -0.61
CA VAL A 118 4.28 -1.49 -0.19
C VAL A 118 4.44 0.03 -0.11
N SER A 119 4.86 0.56 1.03
CA SER A 119 4.99 2.01 1.26
C SER A 119 6.21 2.33 2.14
N VAL A 120 6.84 3.49 1.94
CA VAL A 120 7.99 4.00 2.73
C VAL A 120 7.58 4.66 4.04
N ASN A 121 6.43 5.31 4.00
CA ASN A 121 5.87 6.01 5.15
C ASN A 121 4.45 5.54 5.39
N MET A 122 3.86 6.12 6.43
CA MET A 122 2.42 6.05 6.64
C MET A 122 1.68 6.25 5.35
N LEU A 123 0.76 5.33 5.09
CA LEU A 123 -0.33 5.56 4.16
C LEU A 123 -1.01 6.83 4.67
N SER A 124 -1.11 7.86 3.81
CA SER A 124 -1.58 9.18 4.23
C SER A 124 -2.97 9.11 4.87
N GLU A 125 -3.35 10.17 5.56
CA GLU A 125 -4.67 10.29 6.17
C GLU A 125 -5.76 10.02 5.12
N GLY A 126 -6.60 9.00 5.36
CA GLY A 126 -7.69 8.64 4.45
C GLY A 126 -7.64 7.23 3.85
N TRP A 127 -6.61 6.42 4.14
CA TRP A 127 -6.73 4.98 3.91
C TRP A 127 -7.57 4.33 5.02
N ASP A 128 -8.70 3.71 4.69
CA ASP A 128 -9.58 3.01 5.62
C ASP A 128 -9.80 1.58 5.12
N ALA A 129 -8.81 0.73 5.32
CA ALA A 129 -8.93 -0.71 5.09
C ALA A 129 -9.08 -1.41 6.43
N ASN A 130 -10.16 -2.16 6.60
CA ASN A 130 -10.41 -3.02 7.75
C ASN A 130 -10.11 -4.49 7.47
N ASN A 131 -9.69 -4.83 6.25
CA ASN A 131 -9.37 -6.19 5.79
C ASN A 131 -7.88 -6.51 5.84
N VAL A 132 -7.14 -5.86 6.75
CA VAL A 132 -5.69 -6.01 6.87
C VAL A 132 -5.36 -7.20 7.76
N THR A 133 -4.84 -8.27 7.16
CA THR A 133 -4.47 -9.50 7.88
C THR A 133 -3.00 -9.60 8.25
N HIS A 134 -2.12 -8.89 7.52
CA HIS A 134 -0.67 -8.98 7.69
C HIS A 134 -0.03 -7.59 7.59
N ILE A 135 0.89 -7.31 8.50
CA ILE A 135 1.71 -6.10 8.53
C ILE A 135 3.18 -6.50 8.70
N LEU A 136 4.01 -6.09 7.75
CA LEU A 136 5.45 -6.30 7.80
C LEU A 136 6.18 -4.96 7.87
N GLY A 137 6.79 -4.70 9.02
CA GLY A 137 7.69 -3.58 9.25
C GLY A 137 9.11 -3.91 8.85
N LEU A 138 9.62 -3.26 7.79
CA LEU A 138 11.02 -3.35 7.34
C LEU A 138 11.87 -2.16 7.78
N ARG A 139 11.27 -1.22 8.52
CA ARG A 139 11.93 -0.01 9.02
C ARG A 139 12.06 -0.01 10.54
N ALA A 140 12.98 0.80 11.05
CA ALA A 140 13.02 1.09 12.47
C ALA A 140 11.85 2.00 12.87
N PHE A 141 10.94 1.49 13.70
CA PHE A 141 9.86 2.29 14.27
C PHE A 141 10.36 3.00 15.53
N ARG A 142 10.58 4.32 15.41
CA ARG A 142 11.04 5.17 16.53
C ARG A 142 9.92 5.94 17.21
N SER A 143 8.81 6.13 16.51
CA SER A 143 7.65 6.89 17.00
C SER A 143 6.54 5.94 17.40
N GLN A 144 6.03 6.11 18.62
CA GLN A 144 4.84 5.43 19.11
C GLN A 144 3.64 5.71 18.20
N LEU A 145 3.42 6.98 17.81
CA LEU A 145 2.32 7.35 16.92
C LEU A 145 2.40 6.59 15.60
N LEU A 146 3.61 6.41 15.07
CA LEU A 146 3.78 5.63 13.85
C LEU A 146 3.50 4.14 14.05
N CYS A 147 3.80 3.56 15.22
CA CYS A 147 3.42 2.19 15.50
C CYS A 147 1.89 2.04 15.56
N GLU A 148 1.23 2.91 16.32
CA GLU A 148 -0.22 2.90 16.52
C GLU A 148 -0.98 3.08 15.20
N GLN A 149 -0.54 4.02 14.35
CA GLN A 149 -1.18 4.27 13.06
C GLN A 149 -1.01 3.13 12.05
N VAL A 150 0.10 2.37 12.07
CA VAL A 150 0.27 1.20 11.19
C VAL A 150 -0.57 0.05 11.74
N VAL A 151 -0.38 -0.29 13.01
CA VAL A 151 -1.01 -1.44 13.67
C VAL A 151 -2.53 -1.27 13.77
N GLY A 152 -3.00 -0.06 14.09
CA GLY A 152 -4.42 0.26 14.25
C GLY A 152 -5.25 0.07 13.00
N ARG A 153 -4.64 -0.13 11.83
CA ARG A 153 -5.33 -0.49 10.57
C ARG A 153 -5.67 -1.98 10.54
N GLY A 154 -4.78 -2.82 11.03
CA GLY A 154 -5.00 -4.26 11.18
C GLY A 154 -5.93 -4.66 12.32
N LEU A 155 -6.08 -3.80 13.33
CA LEU A 155 -6.94 -4.06 14.49
C LEU A 155 -8.41 -3.68 14.30
N ARG A 156 -8.80 -3.16 13.11
CA ARG A 156 -10.19 -2.87 12.80
C ARG A 156 -10.90 -4.17 12.42
N ARG A 157 -12.14 -4.34 12.90
CA ARG A 157 -12.94 -5.50 12.54
C ARG A 157 -13.56 -5.37 11.17
N MET A 158 -13.68 -6.52 10.50
CA MET A 158 -14.38 -6.66 9.23
C MET A 158 -15.87 -6.88 9.42
N ASP A 159 -16.28 -7.73 10.37
CA ASP A 159 -17.68 -8.11 10.56
C ASP A 159 -18.18 -7.74 11.96
N TYR A 160 -19.41 -7.25 12.03
CA TYR A 160 -20.14 -6.90 13.26
C TYR A 160 -21.36 -7.78 13.52
N THR A 161 -21.61 -8.75 12.66
CA THR A 161 -22.66 -9.75 12.82
C THR A 161 -22.29 -10.73 13.95
N PRO A 162 -23.09 -10.82 15.02
CA PRO A 162 -22.89 -11.87 16.01
C PRO A 162 -23.24 -13.23 15.44
N ASP A 163 -22.47 -14.25 15.83
CA ASP A 163 -22.80 -15.62 15.51
C ASP A 163 -24.18 -15.98 16.12
N PRO A 164 -25.14 -16.50 15.33
CA PRO A 164 -26.50 -16.74 15.79
C PRO A 164 -26.62 -17.76 16.94
N THR A 165 -25.62 -18.62 17.11
CA THR A 165 -25.65 -19.71 18.10
C THR A 165 -25.05 -19.27 19.43
N THR A 166 -23.92 -18.58 19.38
CA THR A 166 -23.14 -18.15 20.55
C THR A 166 -23.51 -16.73 21.00
N GLY A 167 -24.07 -15.91 20.12
CA GLY A 167 -24.32 -14.49 20.36
C GLY A 167 -23.04 -13.65 20.46
N LEU A 168 -21.88 -14.25 20.18
CA LEU A 168 -20.57 -13.60 20.26
C LEU A 168 -20.08 -13.22 18.86
N LEU A 169 -19.15 -12.28 18.85
CA LEU A 169 -18.52 -11.80 17.62
C LEU A 169 -17.33 -12.72 17.31
N THR A 170 -17.17 -13.10 16.04
CA THR A 170 -16.09 -13.98 15.60
C THR A 170 -14.72 -13.35 15.88
N ALA A 171 -13.78 -14.16 16.36
CA ALA A 171 -12.41 -13.71 16.56
C ALA A 171 -11.74 -13.48 15.20
N GLU A 172 -11.19 -12.29 15.00
CA GLU A 172 -10.38 -11.91 13.86
C GLU A 172 -8.93 -11.72 14.30
N TYR A 173 -7.98 -12.05 13.43
CA TYR A 173 -6.54 -12.02 13.73
C TYR A 173 -5.79 -11.16 12.72
N VAL A 174 -4.73 -10.51 13.19
CA VAL A 174 -3.75 -9.82 12.35
C VAL A 174 -2.35 -10.22 12.80
N ASP A 175 -1.51 -10.59 11.83
CA ASP A 175 -0.11 -10.94 12.08
C ASP A 175 0.78 -9.72 11.81
N ILE A 176 1.60 -9.35 12.80
CA ILE A 176 2.41 -8.14 12.76
C ILE A 176 3.87 -8.48 13.04
N PHE A 177 4.72 -8.19 12.07
CA PHE A 177 6.15 -8.50 12.09
C PHE A 177 6.98 -7.21 12.02
N GLY A 178 8.09 -7.16 12.74
CA GLY A 178 9.04 -6.04 12.66
C GLY A 178 8.55 -4.71 13.23
N VAL A 179 7.37 -4.68 13.88
CA VAL A 179 6.83 -3.51 14.58
C VAL A 179 6.94 -3.72 16.09
N PRO A 180 7.65 -2.87 16.85
CA PRO A 180 7.83 -3.04 18.28
C PRO A 180 6.56 -2.66 19.06
N PHE A 181 5.92 -3.64 19.68
CA PHE A 181 4.73 -3.42 20.53
C PHE A 181 5.04 -2.73 21.86
N SER A 182 6.31 -2.71 22.29
CA SER A 182 6.73 -1.99 23.51
C SER A 182 6.44 -0.49 23.47
N LEU A 183 6.25 0.07 22.27
CA LEU A 183 5.90 1.48 22.08
C LEU A 183 4.39 1.72 22.14
N ILE A 184 3.56 0.68 22.14
CA ILE A 184 2.10 0.81 22.24
C ILE A 184 1.74 0.80 23.74
N PRO A 185 1.15 1.87 24.29
CA PRO A 185 0.85 1.98 25.70
C PRO A 185 -0.25 0.98 26.05
N PHE A 186 0.13 -0.12 26.68
CA PHE A 186 -0.83 -1.03 27.29
C PHE A 186 -1.38 -0.39 28.56
N LYS A 187 -2.51 0.34 28.44
CA LYS A 187 -3.36 0.65 29.60
C LYS A 187 -4.06 -0.65 30.03
N GLY A 188 -3.30 -1.58 30.59
CA GLY A 188 -3.83 -2.78 31.20
C GLY A 188 -4.78 -2.38 32.31
N ARG A 189 -6.08 -2.63 32.13
CA ARG A 189 -7.00 -2.69 33.25
C ARG A 189 -6.48 -3.82 34.14
N LYS A 190 -6.15 -3.55 35.40
CA LYS A 190 -5.75 -4.62 36.33
C LYS A 190 -6.84 -5.70 36.28
N PRO A 191 -6.51 -6.98 36.06
CA PRO A 191 -7.49 -8.06 36.16
C PRO A 191 -8.21 -7.94 37.52
N GLY A 192 -9.53 -7.76 37.50
CA GLY A 192 -10.35 -7.56 38.71
C GLY A 192 -10.94 -6.16 38.92
N GLY A 193 -10.59 -5.17 38.10
CA GLY A 193 -11.23 -3.85 38.14
C GLY A 193 -12.57 -3.83 37.39
N GLY A 194 -13.66 -4.14 38.08
CA GLY A 194 -15.02 -4.04 37.55
C GLY A 194 -15.34 -2.66 36.94
N PRO A 195 -16.44 -2.55 36.16
CA PRO A 195 -16.87 -1.26 35.63
C PRO A 195 -17.09 -0.25 36.77
N PRO A 196 -16.69 1.02 36.61
CA PRO A 196 -16.99 2.05 37.59
C PRO A 196 -18.52 2.17 37.74
N PRO A 197 -19.04 2.35 38.97
CA PRO A 197 -20.48 2.46 39.18
C PRO A 197 -21.02 3.63 38.37
N HIS A 198 -22.12 3.39 37.66
CA HIS A 198 -22.85 4.43 36.96
C HIS A 198 -23.30 5.50 37.96
N ARG A 199 -23.02 6.77 37.63
CA ARG A 199 -23.46 7.94 38.38
C ARG A 199 -24.67 8.55 37.69
#